data_AF-A0A2K3J7L8-F1
#
_entry.id   AF-A0A2K3J7L8-F1
#
_cell.length_a   1.000
_cell.length_b   1.000
_cell.length_c   1.000
_cell.angle_alpha   90.00
_cell.angle_beta   90.00
_cell.angle_gamma   90.00
#
_symmetry.space_group_name_H-M   'P 1'
#
loop_
_entity.id
_entity.type
_entity.pdbx_description
1 polymer ?
#
loop_
_entity_poly.entity_id
_entity_poly.type
_entity_poly.pdbx_seq_one_letter_code
_entity_poly.pdbx_strand_id
1 'polypeptide(L)' 'MAKTLTEMAAEIVAAQASHAVMASDDMVGALKKTFEALKNIKTIEEGGPEGDAPPVDPKKSIQRNYIINLEDGKK' A
#
# COMPACT_ATOMS: atom_id res chain seq x y z
N MET A 1 -17.93 17.73 1.20
CA MET A 1 -16.58 17.59 1.79
C MET A 1 -16.17 16.15 1.65
N ALA A 2 -14.96 15.87 1.15
CA ALA A 2 -14.46 14.50 1.10
C ALA A 2 -14.12 14.06 2.53
N LYS A 3 -14.57 12.86 2.92
CA LYS A 3 -14.22 12.30 4.24
C LYS A 3 -12.72 12.02 4.30
N THR A 4 -12.10 12.30 5.43
CA THR A 4 -10.71 11.91 5.69
C THR A 4 -10.60 10.38 5.83
N LEU A 5 -9.40 9.84 5.62
CA LEU A 5 -9.15 8.41 5.85
C LEU A 5 -9.43 8.00 7.30
N THR A 6 -9.18 8.90 8.25
CA THR A 6 -9.45 8.68 9.67
C THR A 6 -10.95 8.57 9.95
N GLU A 7 -11.76 9.45 9.36
CA GLU A 7 -13.22 9.40 9.49
C GLU A 7 -13.80 8.12 8.86
N MET A 8 -13.31 7.72 7.68
CA MET A 8 -13.74 6.47 7.05
C MET A 8 -13.34 5.24 7.86
N ALA A 9 -12.12 5.20 8.40
CA ALA A 9 -11.68 4.10 9.26
C ALA A 9 -12.53 4.01 10.53
N ALA A 10 -12.85 5.15 11.15
CA ALA A 10 -13.71 5.20 12.34
C ALA A 10 -15.12 4.70 12.05
N GLU A 11 -15.74 5.08 10.92
CA GLU A 11 -17.06 4.59 10.52
C GLU A 11 -17.07 3.08 10.27
N ILE A 12 -16.05 2.53 9.61
CA ILE A 12 -15.93 1.09 9.35
C ILE A 12 -15.83 0.31 10.66
N VAL A 13 -14.99 0.76 11.59
CA VAL A 13 -14.83 0.10 12.90
C VAL A 13 -16.08 0.26 13.75
N ALA A 14 -16.73 1.42 13.72
CA ALA A 14 -18.00 1.65 14.42
C ALA A 14 -19.12 0.74 13.88
N ALA A 15 -19.19 0.54 12.56
CA ALA A 15 -20.12 -0.40 11.94
C ALA A 15 -19.81 -1.84 12.33
N GLN A 16 -18.54 -2.24 12.41
CA GLN A 16 -18.19 -3.59 12.87
C GLN A 16 -18.57 -3.80 14.34
N ALA A 17 -18.30 -2.81 15.20
CA ALA A 17 -18.60 -2.86 16.62
C ALA A 17 -20.12 -2.83 16.92
N SER A 18 -20.95 -2.34 15.98
CA SER A 18 -22.42 -2.38 16.12
C SER A 18 -23.00 -3.78 15.82
N HIS A 19 -22.28 -4.60 15.05
CA HIS A 19 -22.68 -5.96 14.71
C HIS A 19 -22.03 -7.03 15.59
N ALA A 20 -20.86 -6.76 16.17
CA ALA A 20 -20.13 -7.70 17.02
C ALA A 20 -19.50 -7.00 18.24
N VAL A 21 -19.58 -7.65 19.40
CA VAL A 21 -18.89 -7.18 20.61
C VAL A 21 -17.38 -7.28 20.39
N MET A 22 -16.68 -6.16 20.56
CA MET A 22 -15.23 -6.07 20.44
C MET A 22 -14.64 -5.56 21.76
N ALA A 23 -13.50 -6.11 22.17
CA ALA A 23 -12.74 -5.55 23.28
C ALA A 23 -12.12 -4.20 22.87
N SER A 24 -11.87 -3.32 23.84
CA SER A 24 -11.29 -2.00 23.57
C SER A 24 -9.92 -2.09 22.88
N ASP A 25 -9.10 -3.08 23.24
CA ASP A 25 -7.80 -3.31 22.60
C ASP A 25 -7.94 -3.74 21.14
N ASP A 26 -8.91 -4.62 20.86
CA ASP A 26 -9.23 -5.06 19.50
C ASP A 26 -9.74 -3.92 18.62
N MET A 27 -10.50 -2.99 19.22
CA MET A 27 -10.99 -1.80 18.53
C MET A 27 -9.86 -0.88 18.09
N VAL A 28 -8.86 -0.66 18.94
CA VAL A 28 -7.66 0.13 18.61
C VAL A 28 -6.84 -0.57 17.51
N GLY A 29 -6.70 -1.90 17.59
CA GLY A 29 -6.03 -2.71 16.57
C GLY A 29 -6.75 -2.66 15.23
N ALA A 30 -8.07 -2.77 15.22
CA ALA A 30 -8.91 -2.70 14.03
C ALA A 30 -8.83 -1.31 13.37
N LEU A 31 -8.86 -0.24 14.15
CA LEU A 31 -8.77 1.13 13.64
C LEU A 31 -7.44 1.38 12.92
N LYS A 32 -6.32 0.95 13.51
CA LYS A 32 -4.99 1.06 12.89
C LYS A 32 -4.90 0.26 11.59
N LYS A 33 -5.33 -1.00 11.62
CA LYS A 33 -5.31 -1.88 10.43
C LYS A 33 -6.16 -1.33 9.29
N THR A 34 -7.38 -0.87 9.59
CA THR A 34 -8.28 -0.29 8.58
C THR A 34 -7.71 1.00 8.02
N PHE A 35 -7.14 1.87 8.86
CA PHE A 35 -6.50 3.10 8.39
C PHE A 35 -5.29 2.82 7.48
N GLU A 36 -4.42 1.88 7.84
CA GLU A 36 -3.29 1.47 7.00
C GLU A 36 -3.76 0.87 5.68
N ALA A 37 -4.79 0.02 5.69
CA ALA A 37 -5.37 -0.55 4.48
C ALA A 37 -5.92 0.55 3.56
N LEU A 38 -6.70 1.49 4.09
CA LEU A 38 -7.22 2.62 3.32
C LEU A 38 -6.10 3.52 2.79
N LYS A 39 -5.05 3.75 3.57
CA LYS A 39 -3.86 4.51 3.13
C LYS A 39 -3.15 3.81 1.97
N ASN A 40 -2.97 2.49 2.05
CA ASN A 40 -2.35 1.71 0.98
C ASN A 40 -3.19 1.73 -0.30
N ILE A 41 -4.51 1.54 -0.17
CA ILE A 41 -5.44 1.63 -1.30
C ILE A 41 -5.37 3.02 -1.93
N LYS A 42 -5.46 4.07 -1.13
CA LYS A 42 -5.35 5.46 -1.61
C LYS A 42 -4.01 5.71 -2.31
N THR A 43 -2.93 5.17 -1.75
CA THR A 43 -1.59 5.23 -2.37
C THR A 43 -1.59 4.55 -3.74
N ILE A 44 -2.24 3.39 -3.90
CA ILE A 44 -2.37 2.71 -5.20
C ILE A 44 -3.23 3.54 -6.17
N GLU A 45 -4.35 4.08 -5.71
CA GLU A 45 -5.26 4.91 -6.52
C GLU A 45 -4.61 6.22 -7.00
N GLU A 46 -3.77 6.83 -6.17
CA GLU A 46 -3.04 8.06 -6.48
C GLU A 46 -1.76 7.80 -7.31
N GLY A 47 -1.52 6.56 -7.75
CA GLY A 47 -0.32 6.21 -8.52
C GLY A 47 0.96 6.24 -7.69
N GLY A 48 0.85 5.97 -6.39
CA GLY A 48 1.96 5.81 -5.47
C GLY A 48 2.98 4.80 -6.00
N PRO A 49 4.26 4.99 -5.63
CA PRO A 49 5.40 4.49 -6.38
C PRO A 49 5.23 3.01 -6.68
N GLU A 50 5.10 2.69 -7.98
CA GLU A 50 5.35 1.35 -8.49
C GLU A 50 6.67 0.93 -7.87
N GLY A 51 6.62 -0.06 -6.95
CA GLY A 51 7.82 -0.51 -6.26
C GLY A 51 8.86 -0.82 -7.32
N ASP A 52 9.97 -0.07 -7.26
CA ASP A 52 11.09 -0.02 -8.21
C ASP A 52 11.10 -1.22 -9.16
N ALA A 53 10.29 -1.14 -10.21
CA ALA A 53 10.39 -2.12 -11.27
C ALA A 53 11.76 -1.83 -11.87
N PRO A 54 12.71 -2.78 -11.85
CA PRO A 54 14.05 -2.51 -12.29
C PRO A 54 13.95 -1.87 -13.68
N PRO A 55 14.67 -0.77 -13.95
CA PRO A 55 14.53 0.04 -15.17
C PRO A 55 14.76 -0.78 -16.47
N VAL A 56 15.22 -2.02 -16.33
CA VAL A 56 15.45 -2.98 -17.38
C VAL A 56 14.89 -4.34 -16.97
N ASP A 57 14.16 -5.00 -17.87
CA ASP A 57 13.83 -6.42 -17.73
C ASP A 57 15.11 -7.23 -17.44
N PRO A 58 15.14 -8.13 -16.44
CA PRO A 58 16.32 -8.97 -16.14
C PRO A 58 16.84 -9.75 -17.35
N LYS A 59 15.94 -10.16 -18.26
CA LYS A 59 16.30 -10.84 -19.51
C LYS A 59 16.96 -9.93 -20.55
N LYS A 60 16.69 -8.62 -20.50
CA LYS A 60 17.28 -7.60 -21.38
C LYS A 60 18.57 -7.01 -20.81
N SER A 61 18.84 -7.19 -19.52
CA SER A 61 20.12 -6.80 -18.90
C SER A 61 21.30 -7.59 -19.45
N ILE A 62 21.09 -8.84 -19.89
CA ILE A 62 22.13 -9.66 -20.51
C ILE A 62 22.15 -9.41 -22.02
N GLN A 63 23.10 -8.61 -22.49
CA GLN A 63 23.35 -8.39 -23.92
C GLN A 63 24.52 -9.28 -24.37
N ARG A 64 24.59 -9.58 -25.67
CA ARG A 64 25.63 -10.48 -26.24
C ARG A 64 27.07 -10.04 -25.92
N ASN A 65 27.26 -8.74 -25.73
CA ASN A 65 28.58 -8.11 -25.60
C ASN A 65 28.79 -7.35 -24.27
N TYR A 66 27.76 -7.19 -23.43
CA TYR A 66 27.85 -6.44 -22.16
C TYR A 66 26.66 -6.75 -21.23
N ILE A 67 26.75 -6.36 -19.96
CA ILE A 67 25.69 -6.55 -18.95
C ILE A 67 25.23 -5.17 -18.48
N ILE A 68 23.92 -4.94 -18.41
CA ILE A 68 23.36 -3.68 -17.90
C ILE A 68 23.07 -3.84 -16.41
N ASN A 69 23.63 -2.98 -15.57
CA ASN A 69 23.33 -2.97 -14.14
C ASN A 69 21.83 -2.73 -13.91
N LEU A 70 21.19 -3.61 -13.17
CA LEU A 70 19.75 -3.55 -12.90
C LEU A 70 19.37 -2.50 -11.86
N GLU A 71 20.36 -1.98 -11.11
CA GLU A 71 20.17 -0.92 -10.12
C GLU A 71 20.30 0.48 -10.75
N ASP A 72 21.20 0.64 -11.74
CA ASP A 72 21.56 1.95 -12.31
C ASP A 72 21.27 2.11 -13.82
N GLY A 73 20.92 1.03 -14.52
CA GLY A 73 20.67 1.03 -15.98
C GLY A 73 21.91 1.27 -16.86
N LYS A 74 23.12 1.28 -16.29
CA LYS A 74 24.39 1.55 -16.99
C LYS A 74 25.07 0.28 -17.49
N LYS A 75 25.83 0.41 -18.59
CA LYS A 75 26.63 -0.66 -19.22
C LYS A 75 27.89 -0.98 -18.42
#